data_AF-A0A2T0QH46-F1
#
_entry.id   AF-A0A2T0QH46-F1
#
_cell.length_a   1.000
_cell.length_b   1.000
_cell.length_c   1.000
_cell.angle_alpha   90.00
_cell.angle_beta   90.00
_cell.angle_gamma   90.00
#
_symmetry.space_group_name_H-M   'P 1'
#
loop_
_entity.id
_entity.type
_entity.pdbx_description
1 polymer ?
#
loop_
_entity_poly.entity_id
_entity_poly.type
_entity_poly.pdbx_seq_one_letter_code
_entity_poly.pdbx_strand_id
1 'polypeptide(L)' 'MGELTDDELTAAEGRADKLAGLIQERYGKTREEAEREVRRFFDSNRDF' A
#
# COMPACT_ATOMS: atom_id res chain seq x y z
N MET A 1 -16.02 -19.15 5.33
CA MET A 1 -15.35 -17.90 5.73
C MET A 1 -13.94 -18.01 5.21
N GLY A 2 -13.72 -17.62 3.95
CA GLY A 2 -12.38 -17.65 3.38
C GLY A 2 -11.62 -16.48 4.00
N GLU A 3 -10.72 -16.77 4.94
CA GLU A 3 -9.67 -15.83 5.31
C GLU A 3 -8.98 -15.37 4.04
N LEU A 4 -8.69 -14.08 3.94
CA LEU A 4 -7.80 -13.53 2.93
C LEU A 4 -6.57 -14.44 2.88
N THR A 5 -6.50 -15.28 1.84
CA THR A 5 -5.44 -16.27 1.70
C THR A 5 -4.13 -15.51 1.73
N ASP A 6 -3.12 -15.94 2.48
CA ASP A 6 -1.80 -15.28 2.61
C ASP A 6 -1.24 -14.68 1.29
N ASP A 7 -1.59 -15.25 0.14
CA ASP A 7 -1.35 -14.72 -1.20
C ASP A 7 -1.86 -13.28 -1.42
N GLU A 8 -3.08 -12.95 -0.98
CA GLU A 8 -3.67 -11.62 -1.13
C GLU A 8 -2.99 -10.60 -0.22
N LEU A 9 -2.59 -11.03 0.99
CA LEU A 9 -1.84 -10.20 1.93
C LEU A 9 -0.43 -9.90 1.37
N THR A 10 0.26 -10.94 0.90
CA THR A 10 1.58 -10.82 0.27
C THR A 10 1.54 -9.95 -0.97
N ALA A 11 0.50 -10.09 -1.81
CA ALA A 11 0.30 -9.26 -2.98
C ALA A 11 0.03 -7.79 -2.60
N ALA A 12 -0.71 -7.53 -1.52
CA ALA A 12 -0.95 -6.18 -1.01
C ALA A 12 0.35 -5.54 -0.49
N GLU A 13 1.16 -6.28 0.27
CA GLU A 13 2.46 -5.79 0.77
C GLU A 13 3.41 -5.43 -0.38
N GLY A 14 3.54 -6.30 -1.39
CA GLY A 14 4.38 -6.02 -2.56
C GLY A 14 3.89 -4.83 -3.39
N ARG A 15 2.58 -4.57 -3.45
CA ARG A 15 2.03 -3.38 -4.10
C ARG A 15 2.24 -2.12 -3.26
N ALA A 16 2.15 -2.24 -1.93
CA ALA A 16 2.36 -1.15 -1.00
C ALA A 16 3.79 -0.61 -1.04
N ASP A 17 4.80 -1.48 -1.03
CA ASP A 17 6.20 -1.06 -1.07
C ASP A 17 6.56 -0.35 -2.39
N LYS A 18 6.04 -0.87 -3.52
CA LYS A 18 6.17 -0.21 -4.84
C LYS A 18 5.54 1.17 -4.87
N LEU A 19 4.33 1.31 -4.33
CA LEU A 19 3.62 2.58 -4.31
C LEU A 19 4.35 3.59 -3.40
N ALA A 20 4.92 3.15 -2.29
CA ALA A 20 5.72 3.99 -1.40
C ALA A 20 7.02 4.47 -2.08
N GLY A 21 7.69 3.62 -2.86
CA GLY A 21 8.86 4.01 -3.66
C GLY A 21 8.52 5.08 -4.70
N LEU A 22 7.43 4.88 -5.45
CA LEU A 22 6.94 5.86 -6.42
C LEU A 22 6.59 7.20 -5.77
N ILE A 23 5.98 7.19 -4.59
CA ILE A 23 5.60 8.41 -3.87
C ILE A 23 6.84 9.18 -3.39
N GLN A 24 7.86 8.48 -2.91
CA GLN A 24 9.14 9.07 -2.54
C GLN A 24 9.82 9.72 -3.75
N GLU A 25 9.91 9.03 -4.89
CA GLU A 25 10.53 9.58 -6.12
C GLU A 25 9.74 10.74 -6.74
N ARG A 26 8.41 10.64 -6.82
CA ARG A 26 7.56 11.63 -7.51
C ARG A 26 7.34 12.89 -6.68
N TYR A 27 7.14 12.72 -5.38
CA TYR A 27 6.71 13.81 -4.50
C TYR A 27 7.79 14.24 -3.51
N GLY A 28 8.96 13.59 -3.50
CA GLY A 28 10.04 13.89 -2.57
C GLY A 28 9.64 13.70 -1.11
N LYS A 29 8.61 12.87 -0.85
CA LYS A 29 8.06 12.65 0.48
C LYS A 29 8.98 11.76 1.30
N THR A 30 8.91 11.92 2.62
CA THR A 30 9.59 11.00 3.55
C THR A 30 8.99 9.60 3.47
N ARG A 31 9.78 8.58 3.83
CA ARG A 31 9.34 7.17 3.93
C ARG A 31 8.01 7.05 4.70
N GLU A 32 7.90 7.71 5.84
CA GLU A 32 6.68 7.68 6.68
C GLU A 32 5.46 8.31 6.00
N GLU A 33 5.63 9.42 5.28
CA GLU A 33 4.54 10.05 4.55
C GLU A 33 4.08 9.20 3.37
N ALA A 34 5.03 8.60 2.66
CA ALA A 34 4.75 7.66 1.59
C ALA A 34 3.97 6.46 2.14
N GLU A 35 4.44 5.81 3.21
CA GLU A 35 3.74 4.69 3.84
C GLU A 35 2.32 5.06 4.31
N ARG A 36 2.10 6.27 4.86
CA ARG A 36 0.76 6.75 5.23
C ARG A 36 -0.16 6.92 4.03
N GLU A 37 0.32 7.51 2.94
CA GLU A 37 -0.45 7.68 1.69
C GLU A 37 -0.83 6.33 1.08
N VAL A 38 0.11 5.39 1.08
CA VAL A 38 -0.11 4.02 0.62
C VAL A 38 -1.19 3.33 1.45
N ARG A 39 -1.08 3.38 2.79
CA ARG A 39 -2.11 2.79 3.67
C ARG A 39 -3.49 3.39 3.41
N ARG A 40 -3.60 4.71 3.23
CA ARG A 40 -4.87 5.36 2.86
C ARG A 40 -5.43 4.86 1.54
N PHE A 41 -4.57 4.65 0.55
CA PHE A 41 -4.95 4.14 -0.76
C PHE A 41 -5.53 2.72 -0.68
N PHE A 42 -4.89 1.82 0.06
CA PHE A 42 -5.39 0.46 0.27
C PHE A 42 -6.65 0.41 1.14
N ASP A 43 -6.75 1.28 2.14
CA ASP A 43 -7.93 1.35 3.00
C ASP A 43 -9.15 1.83 2.19
N SER A 44 -9.00 2.90 1.42
CA SER A 44 -10.08 3.41 0.54
C SER A 44 -10.49 2.44 -0.56
N ASN A 45 -9.60 1.53 -0.96
CA ASN A 45 -9.88 0.54 -2.00
C ASN A 45 -10.46 -0.77 -1.45
N ARG A 46 -10.61 -0.91 -0.12
CA ARG A 46 -11.27 -2.06 0.53
C ARG A 46 -12.77 -1.84 0.73
N ASP A 47 -13.24 -0.60 0.59
CA ASP A 47 -14.65 -0.20 0.76
C ASP A 47 -15.50 -0.26 -0.54
N PHE A 48 -15.00 -0.88 -1.61
CA PHE A 48 -15.73 -1.10 -2.88
C PHE A 48 -15.87 -2.58 -3.24
#